data_AF-A0A4P5RFZ6-F1
#
_entry.id   AF-A0A4P5RFZ6-F1
#
_cell.length_a   1.000
_cell.length_b   1.000
_cell.length_c   1.000
_cell.angle_alpha   90.00
_cell.angle_beta   90.00
_cell.angle_gamma   90.00
#
_symmetry.space_group_name_H-M   'P 1'
#
loop_
_entity.id
_entity.type
_entity.pdbx_description
1 polymer ?
#
loop_
_entity_poly.entity_id
_entity_poly.type
_entity_poly.pdbx_seq_one_letter_code
_entity_poly.pdbx_strand_id
1 'polypeptide(L)'
;MLYLLFAIPISIADLSQRKIPNIYLQIYAYYVGALFIVNGLPGAQLMLVVIVTLGILFIFGVGMGDCKLLALIVLMAEISYLQEFEQLLIAILLTSLIDIMLRWGYSKVFPRTIAMAPAIFLGTSLYLATGGS
;
A
#
# COMPACT_ATOMS: atom_id res chain seq x y z
N MET A 1 8.44 -9.15 -9.66
CA MET A 1 8.62 -8.30 -10.86
C MET A 1 7.32 -7.75 -11.46
N LEU A 2 6.23 -8.53 -11.61
CA LEU A 2 4.94 -8.03 -12.15
C LEU A 2 4.28 -6.93 -11.29
N TYR A 3 4.55 -6.89 -9.99
CA TYR A 3 4.11 -5.86 -9.06
C TYR A 3 4.40 -4.43 -9.52
N LEU A 4 5.65 -4.17 -9.91
CA LEU A 4 6.12 -2.85 -10.37
C LEU A 4 5.41 -2.40 -11.65
N LEU A 5 5.02 -3.34 -12.51
CA LEU A 5 4.34 -3.04 -13.77
C LEU A 5 2.92 -2.48 -13.54
N PHE A 6 2.22 -2.98 -12.51
CA PHE A 6 0.90 -2.45 -12.10
C PHE A 6 1.02 -1.24 -11.16
N ALA A 7 2.11 -1.12 -10.40
CA ALA A 7 2.38 -0.01 -9.51
C ALA A 7 2.48 1.34 -10.23
N ILE A 8 3.13 1.38 -11.38
CA ILE A 8 3.36 2.60 -12.17
C ILE A 8 2.04 3.23 -12.67
N PRO A 9 1.14 2.51 -13.37
CA PRO A 9 -0.12 3.11 -13.84
C PRO A 9 -1.04 3.52 -12.69
N ILE A 10 -1.06 2.79 -11.57
CA ILE A 10 -1.89 3.12 -10.40
C ILE A 10 -1.38 4.36 -9.70
N SER A 11 -0.07 4.49 -9.49
CA SER A 11 0.54 5.67 -8.88
C SER A 11 0.41 6.92 -9.76
N ILE A 12 0.56 6.79 -11.09
CA ILE A 12 0.32 7.89 -12.03
C ILE A 12 -1.16 8.31 -12.01
N ALA A 13 -2.10 7.37 -11.96
CA ALA A 13 -3.52 7.68 -11.86
C ALA A 13 -3.87 8.41 -10.54
N ASP A 14 -3.26 8.00 -9.43
CA ASP A 14 -3.46 8.65 -8.12
C ASP A 14 -2.87 10.07 -8.09
N LEU A 15 -1.67 10.26 -8.64
CA LEU A 15 -1.03 11.57 -8.79
C LEU A 15 -1.79 12.51 -9.74
N SER A 16 -2.35 11.99 -10.82
CA SER A 16 -3.00 12.79 -11.88
C SER A 16 -4.45 13.14 -11.55
N GLN A 17 -5.22 12.18 -11.03
CA GLN A 17 -6.69 12.32 -10.88
C GLN A 17 -7.12 12.40 -9.40
N ARG A 18 -6.21 12.15 -8.43
CA ARG A 18 -6.52 11.99 -7.00
C ARG A 18 -7.69 11.02 -6.72
N LYS A 19 -7.93 10.12 -7.67
CA LYS A 19 -8.96 9.09 -7.65
C LYS A 19 -8.38 7.88 -8.35
N ILE A 20 -8.17 6.84 -7.58
CA ILE A 20 -7.78 5.53 -8.11
C ILE A 20 -8.97 4.96 -8.88
N PRO A 21 -8.85 4.69 -10.19
CA PRO A 21 -9.91 4.06 -10.96
C PRO A 21 -10.09 2.61 -10.47
N ASN A 22 -11.30 2.25 -10.08
CA ASN A 22 -11.62 0.94 -9.47
C ASN A 22 -11.28 -0.27 -10.37
N ILE A 23 -11.19 -0.05 -11.69
CA ILE A 23 -10.80 -1.08 -12.68
C ILE A 23 -9.39 -1.62 -12.43
N TYR A 24 -8.42 -0.76 -12.12
CA TYR A 24 -7.05 -1.23 -11.85
C TYR A 24 -6.98 -2.05 -10.57
N LEU A 25 -7.77 -1.64 -9.57
CA LEU A 25 -7.87 -2.34 -8.31
C LEU A 25 -8.52 -3.73 -8.49
N GLN A 26 -9.53 -3.85 -9.34
CA GLN A 26 -10.18 -5.12 -9.65
C GLN A 26 -9.22 -6.09 -10.36
N ILE A 27 -8.47 -5.62 -11.36
CA ILE A 27 -7.48 -6.45 -12.06
C ILE A 27 -6.43 -6.95 -11.08
N TYR A 28 -5.96 -6.06 -10.20
CA TYR A 28 -5.00 -6.43 -9.16
C TYR A 28 -5.60 -7.43 -8.15
N ALA A 29 -6.87 -7.27 -7.78
CA ALA A 29 -7.58 -8.22 -6.93
C ALA A 29 -7.76 -9.61 -7.56
N TYR A 30 -7.99 -9.70 -8.86
CA TYR A 30 -8.03 -11.00 -9.55
C TYR A 30 -6.66 -11.71 -9.51
N TYR A 31 -5.57 -10.97 -9.72
CA TYR A 31 -4.22 -11.53 -9.64
C TYR A 31 -3.88 -12.02 -8.23
N VAL A 32 -4.14 -11.19 -7.23
CA VAL A 32 -3.90 -11.54 -5.81
C VAL A 32 -4.82 -12.67 -5.36
N GLY A 33 -6.07 -12.71 -5.81
CA GLY A 33 -7.01 -13.80 -5.54
C GLY A 33 -6.54 -15.14 -6.12
N ALA A 34 -5.95 -15.14 -7.31
CA ALA A 34 -5.36 -16.36 -7.89
C ALA A 34 -4.17 -16.87 -7.05
N LEU A 35 -3.29 -15.97 -6.61
CA LEU A 35 -2.18 -16.30 -5.69
C LEU A 35 -2.71 -16.87 -4.36
N PHE A 36 -3.76 -16.28 -3.81
CA PHE A 36 -4.36 -16.72 -2.56
C PHE A 36 -4.94 -18.13 -2.63
N ILE A 37 -5.53 -18.52 -3.76
CA ILE A 37 -6.03 -19.89 -3.98
C ILE A 37 -4.87 -20.90 -3.98
N VAL A 38 -3.69 -20.50 -4.44
CA VAL A 38 -2.51 -21.38 -4.53
C VAL A 38 -1.78 -21.48 -3.19
N ASN A 39 -1.58 -20.36 -2.49
CA ASN A 39 -0.73 -20.29 -1.30
C ASN A 39 -1.47 -20.42 0.03
N GLY A 40 -2.81 -20.33 0.02
CA GLY A 40 -3.66 -20.55 1.19
C GLY A 40 -3.87 -19.30 2.06
N LEU A 41 -4.67 -19.46 3.12
CA LEU A 41 -5.05 -18.37 4.02
C LEU A 41 -3.94 -18.06 5.06
N PRO A 42 -3.56 -16.78 5.24
CA PRO A 42 -2.68 -16.37 6.32
C PRO A 42 -3.40 -16.54 7.67
N GLY A 43 -2.62 -16.59 8.75
CA GLY A 43 -3.13 -16.79 10.10
C GLY A 43 -4.21 -15.77 10.50
N ALA A 44 -5.26 -16.24 11.17
CA ALA A 44 -6.41 -15.42 11.56
C ALA A 44 -6.05 -14.18 12.41
N GLN A 45 -4.98 -14.28 13.21
CA GLN A 45 -4.46 -13.16 14.00
C GLN A 45 -3.96 -12.00 13.13
N LEU A 46 -3.27 -12.32 12.04
CA LEU A 46 -2.71 -11.34 11.11
C LEU A 46 -3.83 -10.63 10.35
N MET A 47 -4.83 -11.39 9.90
CA MET A 47 -6.04 -10.82 9.29
C MET A 47 -6.76 -9.83 10.21
N LEU A 48 -6.88 -10.14 11.50
CA LEU A 48 -7.51 -9.25 12.48
C LEU A 48 -6.72 -7.95 12.63
N VAL A 49 -5.39 -8.02 12.74
CA VAL A 49 -4.51 -6.83 12.82
C VAL A 49 -4.60 -5.97 11.56
N VAL A 50 -4.63 -6.59 10.38
CA VAL A 50 -4.79 -5.87 9.10
C VAL A 50 -6.14 -5.16 9.04
N ILE A 51 -7.22 -5.81 9.47
CA ILE A 51 -8.55 -5.17 9.50
C ILE A 51 -8.57 -3.98 10.47
N VAL A 52 -7.97 -4.13 11.66
CA VAL A 52 -7.90 -3.05 12.65
C VAL A 52 -7.09 -1.86 12.13
N THR A 53 -5.93 -2.11 11.53
CA THR A 53 -5.08 -1.04 10.96
C THR A 53 -5.77 -0.33 9.79
N LEU A 54 -6.45 -1.06 8.90
CA LEU A 54 -7.26 -0.46 7.84
C LEU A 54 -8.41 0.39 8.39
N GLY A 55 -9.07 -0.07 9.47
CA GLY A 55 -10.11 0.67 10.16
C GLY A 55 -9.58 1.97 10.76
N ILE A 56 -8.40 1.93 11.40
CA ILE A 56 -7.73 3.12 11.94
C ILE A 56 -7.39 4.10 10.81
N LEU A 57 -6.78 3.64 9.72
CA LEU A 57 -6.43 4.47 8.56
C LEU A 57 -7.68 5.14 7.96
N PHE A 58 -8.79 4.41 7.88
CA PHE A 58 -10.06 4.97 7.41
C PHE A 58 -10.59 6.07 8.33
N ILE A 59 -10.49 5.91 9.66
CA ILE A 59 -10.88 6.94 10.64
C ILE A 59 -10.01 8.20 10.49
N PHE A 60 -8.72 8.04 10.17
CA PHE A 60 -7.81 9.15 9.88
C PHE A 60 -8.07 9.84 8.53
N GLY A 61 -9.08 9.41 7.77
CA GLY A 61 -9.47 10.04 6.52
C GLY A 61 -8.64 9.58 5.31
N VAL A 62 -7.97 8.43 5.40
CA VAL A 62 -7.30 7.81 4.25
C VAL A 62 -8.36 7.35 3.23
N GLY A 63 -8.07 7.57 1.95
CA GLY A 63 -8.98 7.25 0.87
C GLY A 63 -9.34 5.76 0.85
N MET A 64 -10.62 5.44 0.59
CA MET A 64 -11.07 4.05 0.51
C MET A 64 -10.33 3.25 -0.57
N GLY A 65 -9.84 3.91 -1.63
CA GLY A 65 -8.99 3.29 -2.64
C GLY A 65 -7.63 2.85 -2.09
N ASP A 66 -6.98 3.71 -1.30
CA ASP A 66 -5.68 3.45 -0.68
C ASP A 66 -5.76 2.32 0.35
N CYS A 67 -6.83 2.28 1.16
CA CYS A 67 -7.08 1.18 2.09
C CYS A 67 -7.21 -0.17 1.36
N LYS A 68 -7.92 -0.21 0.22
CA LYS A 68 -8.03 -1.45 -0.56
C LYS A 68 -6.70 -1.84 -1.22
N LEU A 69 -5.92 -0.87 -1.68
CA LEU A 69 -4.57 -1.12 -2.21
C LEU A 69 -3.67 -1.71 -1.14
N LEU A 70 -3.64 -1.12 0.06
CA LEU A 70 -2.86 -1.63 1.19
C LEU A 70 -3.25 -3.07 1.52
N ALA A 71 -4.56 -3.37 1.61
CA ALA A 71 -5.05 -4.71 1.87
C ALA A 71 -4.58 -5.72 0.82
N LEU A 72 -4.66 -5.36 -0.46
CA LEU A 72 -4.23 -6.22 -1.56
C LEU A 72 -2.72 -6.48 -1.56
N ILE A 73 -1.94 -5.47 -1.18
CA ILE A 73 -0.48 -5.57 -1.12
C ILE A 73 -0.04 -6.47 0.03
N VAL A 74 -0.64 -6.33 1.21
CA VAL A 74 -0.35 -7.20 2.36
C VAL A 74 -0.62 -8.66 1.99
N LEU A 75 -1.72 -8.89 1.28
CA LEU A 75 -2.13 -10.21 0.83
C LEU A 75 -1.19 -10.75 -0.26
N MET A 76 -0.74 -9.88 -1.17
CA MET A 76 0.25 -10.21 -2.21
C MET A 76 1.65 -10.51 -1.65
N ALA A 77 2.04 -9.84 -0.58
CA ALA A 77 3.33 -10.02 0.07
C ALA A 77 3.42 -11.30 0.92
N GLU A 78 2.32 -12.09 1.01
CA GLU A 78 2.25 -13.37 1.74
C GLU A 78 2.80 -13.28 3.16
N ILE A 79 2.57 -12.12 3.79
CA ILE A 79 3.10 -11.83 5.11
C ILE A 79 2.52 -12.83 6.10
N SER A 80 3.41 -13.62 6.67
CA SER A 80 3.05 -14.72 7.57
C SER A 80 3.25 -14.35 9.04
N TYR A 81 4.12 -13.36 9.30
CA TYR A 81 4.47 -12.92 10.64
C TYR A 81 4.03 -11.48 10.92
N LEU A 82 3.61 -11.19 12.16
CA LEU A 82 3.21 -9.84 12.57
C LEU A 82 4.35 -8.83 12.42
N GLN A 83 5.58 -9.25 12.69
CA GLN A 83 6.76 -8.40 12.64
C GLN A 83 7.05 -7.88 11.22
N GLU A 84 6.80 -8.70 10.20
CA GLU A 84 6.92 -8.32 8.80
C GLU A 84 5.85 -7.28 8.39
N PHE A 85 4.63 -7.43 8.91
CA PHE A 85 3.56 -6.47 8.69
C PHE A 85 3.90 -5.11 9.32
N GLU A 86 4.45 -5.10 10.54
CA GLU A 86 4.91 -3.87 11.20
C GLU A 86 6.01 -3.19 10.40
N GLN A 87 7.00 -3.95 9.90
CA GLN A 87 8.08 -3.41 9.07
C GLN A 87 7.55 -2.76 7.78
N LEU A 88 6.60 -3.42 7.11
CA LEU A 88 5.95 -2.88 5.92
C LEU A 88 5.20 -1.57 6.23
N LEU A 89 4.45 -1.53 7.34
CA LEU A 89 3.73 -0.32 7.77
C LEU A 89 4.71 0.83 8.04
N ILE A 90 5.81 0.56 8.75
CA ILE A 90 6.86 1.54 9.05
C ILE A 90 7.49 2.05 7.75
N ALA A 91 7.80 1.17 6.80
CA ALA A 91 8.36 1.56 5.51
C ALA A 91 7.43 2.48 4.71
N ILE A 92 6.12 2.20 4.72
CA ILE A 92 5.10 3.02 4.06
C ILE A 92 4.95 4.38 4.77
N LEU A 93 4.97 4.40 6.10
CA LEU A 93 4.91 5.65 6.88
C LEU A 93 6.14 6.52 6.62
N LEU A 94 7.34 5.95 6.64
CA LEU A 94 8.59 6.68 6.36
C LEU A 94 8.59 7.26 4.95
N THR A 95 8.20 6.47 3.95
CA THR A 95 8.13 6.96 2.56
C THR A 95 7.07 8.04 2.39
N SER A 96 5.93 7.96 3.09
CA SER A 96 4.94 9.05 3.10
C SER A 96 5.49 10.32 3.75
N LEU A 97 6.28 10.19 4.82
CA LEU A 97 6.90 11.33 5.49
C LEU A 97 7.91 12.03 4.58
N ILE A 98 8.71 11.25 3.85
CA ILE A 98 9.64 11.77 2.84
C ILE A 98 8.88 12.51 1.72
N ASP A 99 7.77 11.97 1.21
CA ASP A 99 6.96 12.65 0.19
C ASP A 99 6.36 13.97 0.71
N ILE A 100 5.91 14.00 1.96
CA ILE A 100 5.43 15.23 2.61
C ILE A 100 6.57 16.25 2.71
N MET A 101 7.75 15.84 3.18
CA MET A 101 8.89 16.75 3.33
C MET A 101 9.37 17.31 1.99
N LEU A 102 9.42 16.48 0.94
CA LEU A 102 9.76 16.90 -0.42
C LEU A 102 8.76 17.92 -0.97
N ARG A 103 7.46 17.66 -0.84
CA ARG A 103 6.40 18.57 -1.30
C ARG A 103 6.38 19.87 -0.51
N TRP A 104 6.59 19.80 0.80
CA TRP A 104 6.69 20.98 1.65
C TRP A 104 7.93 21.81 1.30
N GLY A 105 9.09 21.17 1.09
CA GLY A 105 10.33 21.83 0.69
C GLY A 105 10.23 22.51 -0.68
N TYR A 106 9.56 21.88 -1.65
CA TYR A 106 9.40 22.42 -2.99
C TYR A 106 8.38 23.56 -3.05
N SER A 107 7.18 23.36 -2.49
CA SER A 107 6.07 24.32 -2.62
C SER A 107 6.04 25.38 -1.51
N LYS A 108 6.87 25.26 -0.45
CA LYS A 108 6.86 26.09 0.78
C LYS A 108 5.51 26.20 1.48
N VAL A 109 4.50 25.44 1.05
CA VAL A 109 3.14 25.40 1.57
C VAL A 109 2.87 23.98 2.02
N PHE A 110 2.27 23.83 3.21
CA PHE A 110 1.96 22.53 3.77
C PHE A 110 0.87 21.83 2.92
N PRO A 111 1.14 20.65 2.35
CA PRO A 111 0.18 19.96 1.50
C PRO A 111 -1.04 19.52 2.31
N ARG A 112 -2.25 19.94 1.90
CA ARG A 112 -3.52 19.57 2.57
C ARG A 112 -4.00 18.16 2.24
N THR A 113 -3.45 17.53 1.20
CA THR A 113 -3.87 16.21 0.70
C THR A 113 -2.65 15.51 0.12
N ILE A 114 -2.44 14.24 0.50
CA ILE A 114 -1.29 13.44 0.08
C ILE A 114 -1.83 12.29 -0.78
N ALA A 115 -1.19 12.04 -1.93
CA ALA A 115 -1.42 10.84 -2.72
C ALA A 115 -0.69 9.69 -2.02
N MET A 116 -1.43 8.74 -1.44
CA MET A 116 -0.82 7.65 -0.65
C MET A 116 -0.31 6.51 -1.53
N ALA A 117 -0.84 6.32 -2.74
CA ALA A 117 -0.45 5.19 -3.58
C ALA A 117 1.08 5.16 -3.88
N PRO A 118 1.76 6.27 -4.22
CA PRO A 118 3.21 6.28 -4.41
C PRO A 118 4.00 5.86 -3.16
N ALA A 119 3.59 6.30 -1.97
CA ALA A 119 4.24 5.91 -0.72
C ALA A 119 4.05 4.42 -0.42
N ILE A 120 2.84 3.90 -0.65
CA ILE A 120 2.54 2.48 -0.48
C ILE A 120 3.42 1.63 -1.43
N PHE A 121 3.55 2.02 -2.70
CA PHE A 121 4.40 1.29 -3.66
C PHE A 121 5.90 1.41 -3.34
N LEU A 122 6.37 2.57 -2.90
CA LEU A 122 7.77 2.73 -2.50
C LEU A 122 8.08 1.95 -1.21
N GLY A 123 7.24 2.05 -0.19
CA GLY A 123 7.43 1.33 1.08
C GLY A 123 7.44 -0.18 0.89
N THR A 124 6.59 -0.70 0.01
CA THR A 124 6.55 -2.13 -0.34
C THR A 124 7.74 -2.58 -1.17
N SER A 125 8.21 -1.76 -2.11
CA SER A 125 9.45 -2.04 -2.83
C SER A 125 10.66 -2.07 -1.90
N LEU A 126 10.68 -1.19 -0.88
CA LEU A 126 11.70 -1.15 0.14
C LEU A 126 11.65 -2.42 1.01
N TYR A 127 10.45 -2.80 1.44
CA TYR A 127 10.21 -4.02 2.22
C TYR A 127 10.69 -5.28 1.47
N LEU A 128 10.31 -5.42 0.19
CA LEU A 128 10.74 -6.55 -0.65
C LEU A 128 12.26 -6.54 -0.89
N ALA A 129 12.88 -5.36 -1.00
CA ALA A 129 14.32 -5.24 -1.13
C ALA A 129 15.05 -5.65 0.16
N THR A 130 14.47 -5.37 1.34
CA THR A 130 15.03 -5.79 2.63
C THR A 130 14.77 -7.26 2.97
N GLY A 131 13.65 -7.84 2.50
CA GLY A 131 13.32 -9.25 2.70
C GLY A 131 13.93 -10.20 1.67
N GLY A 132 14.57 -9.67 0.62
CA GLY A 132 15.20 -10.45 -0.46
C GLY A 132 16.62 -10.95 -0.15
N SER A 133 17.06 -10.99 1.11
CA SER A 133 18.37 -11.49 1.55
C SER A 133 18.29 -12.85 2.21
#